data_AF-A0A1F2WAM5-F1
#
_entry.id   AF-A0A1F2WAM5-F1
#
_cell.length_a   1.000
_cell.length_b   1.000
_cell.length_c   1.000
_cell.angle_alpha   90.00
_cell.angle_beta   90.00
_cell.angle_gamma   90.00
#
_symmetry.space_group_name_H-M   'P 1'
#
loop_
_entity.id
_entity.type
_entity.pdbx_description
1 polymer ?
#
loop_
_entity_poly.entity_id
_entity_poly.type
_entity_poly.pdbx_seq_one_letter_code
_entity_poly.pdbx_strand_id
1 'polypeptide(L)' 'MKSNLYPLQQEEIRKETKNRLPDFWKVQLNKERIKGKTSKMLEIALEEKRREIIKERIDSGRIEV' A
#
# COMPACT_ATOMS: atom_id res chain seq x y z
N MET A 1 12.45 -5.39 5.53
CA MET A 1 11.80 -5.23 6.86
C MET A 1 10.52 -6.05 6.89
N LYS A 2 10.50 -7.19 7.60
CA LYS A 2 9.24 -7.81 8.00
C LYS A 2 8.86 -7.15 9.33
N SER A 3 8.07 -6.08 9.28
CA SER A 3 7.45 -5.52 10.48
C SER A 3 6.43 -6.53 11.02
N ASN A 4 6.39 -6.74 12.34
CA ASN A 4 5.50 -7.65 13.07
C ASN A 4 4.02 -7.20 13.04
N LEU A 5 3.57 -6.59 11.95
CA LEU A 5 2.17 -6.25 11.73
C LEU A 5 1.36 -7.54 11.64
N TYR A 6 0.33 -7.66 12.47
CA TYR A 6 -0.62 -8.75 12.41
C TYR A 6 -1.21 -8.87 10.99
N PRO A 7 -1.54 -10.09 10.51
CA PRO A 7 -2.06 -10.28 9.15
C PRO A 7 -3.26 -9.38 8.81
N LEU A 8 -4.14 -9.14 9.78
CA LEU A 8 -5.28 -8.22 9.66
C LEU A 8 -4.83 -6.78 9.40
N GLN A 9 -3.86 -6.27 10.17
CA GLN A 9 -3.30 -4.93 9.97
C GLN A 9 -2.62 -4.81 8.60
N GLN A 10 -1.94 -5.87 8.14
CA GLN A 10 -1.34 -5.87 6.80
C GLN A 10 -2.40 -5.80 5.70
N GLU A 11 -3.52 -6.51 5.84
CA GLU A 11 -4.63 -6.46 4.88
C GLU A 11 -5.30 -5.08 4.88
N GLU A 12 -5.56 -4.51 6.05
CA GLU A 12 -6.12 -3.16 6.19
C GLU A 12 -5.21 -2.11 5.55
N ILE A 13 -3.90 -2.15 5.84
CA ILE A 13 -2.92 -1.26 5.22
C ILE A 13 -2.92 -1.43 3.69
N ARG A 14 -3.00 -2.67 3.19
CA ARG A 14 -3.06 -2.93 1.74
C ARG A 14 -4.32 -2.34 1.09
N LYS A 15 -5.48 -2.48 1.73
CA LYS A 15 -6.75 -1.91 1.27
C LYS A 15 -6.68 -0.38 1.29
N GLU A 16 -6.21 0.20 2.39
CA GLU A 16 -6.06 1.65 2.53
C GLU A 16 -5.08 2.22 1.50
N THR A 17 -3.94 1.56 1.28
CA THR A 17 -2.96 1.94 0.27
C THR A 17 -3.63 2.05 -1.10
N LYS A 18 -4.37 1.02 -1.52
CA LYS A 18 -5.08 1.03 -2.81
C LYS A 18 -6.14 2.14 -2.90
N ASN A 19 -6.84 2.44 -1.80
CA ASN A 19 -7.88 3.45 -1.76
C ASN A 19 -7.33 4.88 -1.80
N ARG A 20 -6.22 5.14 -1.11
CA ARG A 20 -5.57 6.46 -0.99
C ARG A 20 -4.58 6.77 -2.12
N LEU A 21 -4.42 5.87 -3.08
CA LEU A 21 -3.65 6.18 -4.29
C LEU A 21 -4.36 7.25 -5.13
N PRO A 22 -3.59 8.13 -5.79
CA PRO A 22 -4.11 8.99 -6.84
C PRO A 22 -4.81 8.20 -7.95
N ASP A 23 -5.81 8.79 -8.60
CA ASP A 23 -6.62 8.10 -9.62
C ASP A 23 -5.79 7.63 -10.81
N PHE A 24 -4.73 8.37 -11.16
CA PHE A 24 -3.73 7.93 -12.14
C PHE A 24 -3.19 6.53 -11.81
N TRP A 25 -2.75 6.31 -10.57
CA TRP A 25 -2.19 5.03 -10.13
C TRP A 25 -3.24 3.93 -10.02
N LYS A 26 -4.49 4.26 -9.67
CA LYS A 26 -5.61 3.30 -9.69
C LYS A 26 -5.88 2.79 -11.11
N VAL A 27 -5.81 3.68 -12.11
CA VAL A 27 -5.96 3.30 -13.53
C VAL A 27 -4.81 2.39 -13.98
N GLN A 28 -3.57 2.69 -13.58
CA GLN A 28 -2.42 1.81 -13.87
C GLN A 28 -2.56 0.45 -13.20
N LEU A 29 -2.93 0.40 -11.91
CA LEU A 29 -3.25 -0.83 -11.17
C LEU A 29 -4.25 -1.72 -11.91
N ASN A 30 -5.35 -1.13 -12.41
CA ASN A 30 -6.37 -1.87 -13.14
C ASN A 30 -5.83 -2.43 -14.47
N LYS A 31 -5.07 -1.63 -15.22
CA LYS A 31 -4.43 -2.08 -16.47
C LYS A 31 -3.44 -3.22 -16.24
N GLU A 32 -2.63 -3.13 -15.20
CA GLU A 32 -1.62 -4.13 -14.86
C GLU A 32 -2.24 -5.41 -14.30
N ARG A 33 -3.33 -5.30 -13.52
CA ARG A 33 -4.12 -6.44 -13.07
C ARG A 33 -4.71 -7.22 -14.25
N ILE A 34 -5.22 -6.53 -15.27
CA ILE A 34 -5.74 -7.16 -16.50
C ILE A 34 -4.61 -7.88 -17.27
N LYS A 35 -3.41 -7.29 -17.27
CA LYS A 35 -2.22 -7.88 -17.93
C LYS A 35 -1.54 -8.99 -17.11
N GLY A 36 -1.92 -9.18 -15.85
CA GLY A 36 -1.31 -10.14 -14.93
C GLY A 36 0.15 -9.83 -14.57
N LYS A 37 0.65 -8.61 -14.86
CA LYS A 37 2.02 -8.19 -14.61
C LYS A 37 2.04 -6.78 -14.02
N THR A 38 2.68 -6.63 -12.87
CA THR A 38 2.91 -5.34 -12.21
C THR A 38 4.20 -4.72 -12.75
N SER A 39 4.21 -3.42 -13.07
CA SER A 39 5.44 -2.72 -13.41
C SER A 39 6.22 -2.35 -12.16
N LYS A 40 7.55 -2.28 -12.31
CA LYS A 40 8.45 -1.86 -11.24
C LYS A 40 8.12 -0.46 -10.71
N MET A 41 7.64 0.45 -11.57
CA MET A 41 7.20 1.79 -11.15
C MET A 41 5.96 1.72 -10.26
N LEU A 42 4.99 0.88 -10.61
CA LEU A 42 3.80 0.72 -9.78
C LEU A 42 4.12 0.06 -8.43
N GLU A 43 5.03 -0.93 -8.42
CA GLU A 43 5.50 -1.54 -7.18
C GLU A 43 6.13 -0.52 -6.24
N ILE A 44 7.00 0.36 -6.77
CA ILE A 44 7.62 1.45 -6.00
C ILE A 44 6.55 2.40 -5.46
N ALA A 45 5.63 2.86 -6.31
CA ALA A 45 4.56 3.77 -5.89
C ALA A 45 3.66 3.17 -4.77
N LEU A 46 3.36 1.87 -4.87
CA LEU A 46 2.63 1.14 -3.83
C LEU A 46 3.43 1.03 -2.53
N GLU A 47 4.73 0.78 -2.62
CA GLU A 47 5.60 0.67 -1.45
C GLU A 47 5.77 2.02 -0.73
N GLU A 48 6.00 3.10 -1.47
CA GLU A 48 6.08 4.45 -0.92
C GLU A 48 4.78 4.82 -0.21
N LYS A 49 3.64 4.61 -0.87
CA LYS A 49 2.35 4.94 -0.25
C LYS A 49 2.05 4.10 0.98
N ARG A 50 2.45 2.83 0.96
CA ARG A 50 2.34 1.93 2.11
C ARG A 50 3.20 2.40 3.29
N ARG A 51 4.42 2.89 3.04
CA ARG A 51 5.30 3.44 4.08
C ARG A 51 4.73 4.70 4.70
N GLU A 52 4.18 5.60 3.89
CA GLU A 52 3.48 6.79 4.40
C GLU A 52 2.34 6.41 5.35
N ILE A 53 1.47 5.48 4.95
CA ILE A 53 0.34 5.04 5.78
C ILE A 53 0.80 4.37 7.07
N ILE A 54 1.84 3.53 7.02
CA ILE A 54 2.41 2.90 8.22
C ILE A 54 2.94 3.98 9.17
N LYS A 55 3.68 4.96 8.64
CA LYS A 55 4.21 6.07 9.44
C LYS A 55 3.09 6.89 10.08
N GLU A 56 2.09 7.30 9.31
CA GLU A 56 0.91 8.02 9.83
C GLU A 56 0.19 7.21 10.93
N ARG A 57 0.05 5.89 10.75
CA ARG A 57 -0.59 5.02 11.74
C ARG A 57 0.23 4.90 13.03
N ILE A 58 1.55 4.81 12.93
CA ILE A 58 2.46 4.83 14.09
C ILE A 58 2.36 6.16 14.82
N ASP A 59 2.45 7.28 14.09
CA ASP A 59 2.36 8.63 14.65
C ASP A 59 1.00 8.87 15.34
N SER A 60 -0.07 8.24 14.84
CA SER A 60 -1.42 8.28 15.42
C SER A 60 -1.67 7.27 16.56
N GLY A 61 -0.70 6.43 16.92
CA GLY A 61 -0.84 5.38 17.94
C GLY A 61 -1.78 4.23 17.55
N ARG A 62 -2.18 4.12 16.27
CA ARG A 62 -3.03 3.03 15.76
C ARG A 62 -2.26 1.73 15.51
N ILE A 63 -0.95 1.84 15.39
CA ILE A 63 -0.03 0.71 15.20
C ILE A 63 1.20 0.97 16.07
N GLU A 64 1.62 -0.07 16.78
CA GLU A 64 2.92 -0.14 17.42
C GLU A 64 3.75 -1.17 16.62
N VAL A 65 4.98 -0.82 16.25
CA VAL A 65 5.86 -1.64 15.39
C VAL A 65 7.09 -2.14 16.10
#